data_AF-A0A7K0R6W6-F1
#
_entry.id   AF-A0A7K0R6W6-F1
#
_cell.length_a   1.000
_cell.length_b   1.000
_cell.length_c   1.000
_cell.angle_alpha   90.00
_cell.angle_beta   90.00
_cell.angle_gamma   90.00
#
_symmetry.space_group_name_H-M   'P 1'
#
loop_
_entity.id
_entity.type
_entity.pdbx_description
1 polymer ?
#
loop_
_entity_poly.entity_id
_entity_poly.type
_entity_poly.pdbx_seq_one_letter_code
_entity_poly.pdbx_strand_id
1 'polypeptide(L)'
;MRSARAAIRTSSCWRWSASRRLPAQRSAPVSSVSAPARASSSARRTRALRQRSGRSMPAICAAGSRASRAWTEPPDVRARKVKGLDPAGALADNAERIVRVRLDELWSFVPAALAPGAIGELHEMRIAAKRLRYVLEVTADACFGPFAHTAARRVREVQDLLGEIHDCDVQLPRVEALVAELRDADAQELLIRAAGAPDLDPAHAAELPHAQEWRGLLALEAYLRARRDLLAERFRDLWLDLERDGLRARLEFATGERPSHEEVQSA
;
A
#
# COMPACT_ATOMS: atom_id res chain seq x y z
N MET A 1 46.92 14.04 33.26
CA MET A 1 45.96 14.74 32.37
C MET A 1 44.67 13.93 32.34
N ARG A 2 43.57 14.55 32.78
CA ARG A 2 42.24 13.94 32.87
C ARG A 2 41.62 13.94 31.47
N SER A 3 41.11 12.81 31.01
CA SER A 3 40.22 12.77 29.84
C SER A 3 39.04 11.87 30.16
N ALA A 4 37.88 12.51 30.27
CA ALA A 4 36.58 11.90 30.44
C ALA A 4 36.23 11.02 29.24
N ARG A 5 35.71 9.81 29.48
CA ARG A 5 34.93 9.06 28.50
C ARG A 5 33.53 8.88 29.05
N ALA A 6 32.60 9.47 28.33
CA ALA A 6 31.19 9.52 28.61
C ALA A 6 30.55 8.12 28.49
N ALA A 7 29.68 7.83 29.46
CA ALA A 7 28.76 6.70 29.43
C ALA A 7 27.66 6.96 28.38
N ILE A 8 27.50 6.05 27.42
CA ILE A 8 26.36 6.02 26.52
C ILE A 8 25.38 4.97 27.06
N ARG A 9 24.20 5.47 27.46
CA ARG A 9 23.02 4.69 27.87
C ARG A 9 22.55 3.83 26.69
N THR A 10 22.60 2.51 26.86
CA THR A 10 21.85 1.57 26.02
C THR A 10 20.43 1.48 26.55
N SER A 11 19.47 2.06 25.82
CA SER A 11 18.05 1.99 26.15
C SER A 11 17.40 0.77 25.49
N SER A 12 16.78 -0.05 26.34
CA SER A 12 15.59 -0.88 26.12
C SER A 12 15.61 -1.93 25.00
N CYS A 13 16.02 -3.12 25.40
CA CYS A 13 15.72 -4.41 24.80
C CYS A 13 14.21 -4.73 24.97
N TRP A 14 13.42 -4.69 23.89
CA TRP A 14 12.05 -5.24 23.91
C TRP A 14 12.13 -6.74 23.63
N ARG A 15 12.16 -7.51 24.72
CA ARG A 15 12.03 -8.97 24.75
C ARG A 15 10.53 -9.28 24.69
N TRP A 16 10.04 -9.81 23.56
CA TRP A 16 8.69 -10.37 23.50
C TRP A 16 8.74 -11.85 23.89
N SER A 17 8.19 -12.15 25.05
CA SER A 17 7.99 -13.49 25.58
C SER A 17 6.75 -14.13 24.99
N ALA A 18 6.92 -15.34 24.47
CA ALA A 18 5.85 -16.19 23.98
C ALA A 18 4.86 -16.63 25.08
N SER A 19 3.66 -16.99 24.62
CA SER A 19 2.62 -17.81 25.25
C SER A 19 1.55 -17.08 26.09
N ARG A 20 0.31 -17.14 25.60
CA ARG A 20 -0.87 -17.53 26.40
C ARG A 20 -1.96 -18.08 25.48
N ARG A 21 -2.30 -19.35 25.70
CA ARG A 21 -3.42 -20.07 25.09
C ARG A 21 -4.72 -19.45 25.61
N LEU A 22 -5.69 -19.21 24.73
CA LEU A 22 -7.06 -18.87 25.12
C LEU A 22 -7.88 -20.16 25.32
N PRO A 23 -8.69 -20.27 26.38
CA PRO A 23 -9.52 -21.45 26.61
C PRO A 23 -10.83 -21.39 25.81
N ALA A 24 -11.29 -22.56 25.39
CA ALA A 24 -12.56 -22.80 24.72
C ALA A 24 -13.74 -22.44 25.63
N GLN A 25 -14.65 -21.60 25.14
CA GLN A 25 -15.92 -21.33 25.80
C GLN A 25 -17.03 -22.21 25.21
N ARG A 26 -17.67 -22.97 26.12
CA ARG A 26 -18.82 -23.83 25.86
C ARG A 26 -20.08 -23.00 25.68
N SER A 27 -20.83 -23.26 24.62
CA SER A 27 -22.16 -22.70 24.36
C SER A 27 -23.23 -23.45 25.16
N ALA A 28 -24.14 -22.71 25.80
CA ALA A 28 -25.37 -23.20 26.43
C ALA A 28 -26.57 -22.35 25.91
N PRO A 29 -27.82 -22.82 26.03
CA PRO A 29 -28.76 -22.88 24.90
C PRO A 29 -29.64 -21.65 24.67
N VAL A 30 -30.07 -21.50 23.41
CA VAL A 30 -31.03 -20.49 22.95
C VAL A 30 -32.43 -20.84 23.45
N SER A 31 -33.01 -19.95 24.24
CA SER A 31 -34.41 -20.02 24.68
C SER A 31 -35.28 -19.27 23.66
N SER A 32 -36.31 -19.95 23.18
CA SER A 32 -37.35 -19.46 22.28
C SER A 32 -38.10 -18.24 22.83
N VAL A 33 -38.20 -17.17 22.03
CA VAL A 33 -39.14 -16.08 22.29
C VAL A 33 -40.17 -16.05 21.16
N SER A 34 -41.42 -16.25 21.59
CA SER A 34 -42.64 -16.31 20.81
C SER A 34 -43.00 -14.95 20.18
N ALA A 35 -43.52 -15.00 18.96
CA ALA A 35 -44.12 -13.87 18.26
C ALA A 35 -45.42 -13.38 18.94
N PRO A 36 -45.76 -12.08 18.86
CA PRO A 36 -47.13 -11.64 19.02
C PRO A 36 -47.81 -11.35 17.68
N ALA A 37 -49.12 -11.53 17.75
CA ALA A 37 -50.08 -11.61 16.66
C ALA A 37 -50.38 -10.29 15.96
N ARG A 38 -50.93 -10.46 14.75
CA ARG A 38 -51.56 -9.46 13.89
C ARG A 38 -52.65 -8.68 14.65
N ALA A 39 -52.64 -7.36 14.51
CA ALA A 39 -53.83 -6.53 14.72
C ALA A 39 -54.04 -5.65 13.49
N SER A 40 -55.13 -5.95 12.78
CA SER A 40 -55.74 -5.12 11.76
C SER A 40 -56.49 -3.95 12.39
N SER A 41 -56.34 -2.72 11.88
CA SER A 41 -57.46 -1.78 11.85
C SER A 41 -57.25 -0.61 10.88
N SER A 42 -58.15 -0.59 9.89
CA SER A 42 -58.86 0.55 9.31
C SER A 42 -58.11 1.85 8.99
N ALA A 43 -58.02 2.06 7.67
CA ALA A 43 -58.17 3.32 6.94
C ALA A 43 -58.85 4.46 7.71
N ARG A 44 -58.15 5.61 7.75
CA ARG A 44 -58.81 6.92 7.73
C ARG A 44 -58.05 7.85 6.80
N ARG A 45 -58.69 8.16 5.67
CA ARG A 45 -58.29 9.21 4.72
C ARG A 45 -58.58 10.55 5.38
N THR A 46 -57.61 11.45 5.39
CA THR A 46 -57.85 12.89 5.44
C THR A 46 -57.04 13.55 4.33
N ARG A 47 -57.78 14.19 3.43
CA ARG A 47 -57.33 14.99 2.30
C ARG A 47 -57.56 16.44 2.68
N ALA A 48 -56.49 17.24 2.82
CA ALA A 48 -56.48 18.71 2.84
C ALA A 48 -55.05 19.15 3.17
N LEU A 49 -54.45 20.22 2.64
CA LEU A 49 -54.78 21.15 1.57
C LEU A 49 -53.42 21.75 1.16
N ARG A 50 -53.24 22.00 -0.13
CA ARG A 50 -52.13 22.81 -0.65
C ARG A 50 -52.16 24.20 -0.01
N GLN A 51 -51.06 24.66 0.55
CA GLN A 51 -50.68 26.08 0.51
C GLN A 51 -49.20 26.21 0.17
N ARG A 52 -48.96 26.68 -1.06
CA ARG A 52 -47.70 27.23 -1.53
C ARG A 52 -47.47 28.53 -0.76
N SER A 53 -46.43 28.59 0.05
CA SER A 53 -45.77 29.86 0.35
C SER A 53 -44.37 29.81 -0.25
N GLY A 54 -44.14 30.71 -1.21
CA GLY A 54 -42.84 30.93 -1.79
C GLY A 54 -41.93 31.54 -0.74
N ARG A 55 -40.93 30.78 -0.29
CA ARG A 55 -39.77 31.32 0.39
C ARG A 55 -38.56 30.78 -0.36
N SER A 56 -37.89 31.66 -1.11
CA SER A 56 -36.61 31.33 -1.74
C SER A 56 -35.65 30.94 -0.63
N MET A 57 -35.28 29.66 -0.58
CA MET A 57 -34.16 29.21 0.23
C MET A 57 -32.90 29.91 -0.30
N PRO A 58 -32.12 30.59 0.55
CA PRO A 58 -30.82 31.08 0.13
C PRO A 58 -29.95 29.87 -0.20
N ALA A 59 -29.20 29.95 -1.29
CA ALA A 59 -28.17 28.98 -1.63
C ALA A 59 -27.17 28.92 -0.46
N ILE A 60 -27.24 27.85 0.34
CA ILE A 60 -26.21 27.56 1.33
C ILE A 60 -24.98 27.17 0.52
N CYS A 61 -24.01 28.09 0.52
CA CYS A 61 -22.71 27.94 -0.12
C CYS A 61 -22.12 26.58 0.24
N ALA A 62 -21.75 25.82 -0.81
CA ALA A 62 -20.92 24.63 -0.72
C ALA A 62 -19.54 25.00 -0.17
N ALA A 63 -19.43 25.10 1.16
CA ALA A 63 -18.18 25.34 1.87
C ALA A 63 -17.83 24.06 2.64
N GLY A 64 -17.19 23.14 1.94
CA GLY A 64 -16.83 21.85 2.53
C GLY A 64 -15.83 21.00 1.75
N SER A 65 -15.25 21.48 0.65
CA SER A 65 -14.10 20.78 0.04
C SER A 65 -12.85 21.04 0.88
N ARG A 66 -12.74 20.35 2.02
CA ARG A 66 -11.41 20.07 2.57
C ARG A 66 -10.74 19.20 1.52
N ALA A 67 -9.90 19.86 0.71
CA ALA A 67 -9.11 19.25 -0.34
C ALA A 67 -8.64 17.89 0.15
N SER A 68 -9.23 16.82 -0.42
CA SER A 68 -8.56 15.55 -0.48
C SER A 68 -7.19 15.91 -1.04
N ARG A 69 -6.12 15.65 -0.29
CA ARG A 69 -4.79 15.73 -0.87
C ARG A 69 -4.80 14.63 -1.92
N ALA A 70 -5.16 15.00 -3.14
CA ALA A 70 -5.19 14.13 -4.28
C ALA A 70 -3.84 13.44 -4.29
N TRP A 71 -3.88 12.11 -4.21
CA TRP A 71 -2.68 11.31 -4.35
C TRP A 71 -1.98 11.76 -5.63
N THR A 72 -0.82 12.37 -5.46
CA THR A 72 0.00 12.87 -6.56
C THR A 72 1.08 11.84 -6.73
N GLU A 73 1.10 11.21 -7.90
CA GLU A 73 2.13 10.25 -8.26
C GLU A 73 3.50 10.95 -8.12
N PRO A 74 4.45 10.37 -7.38
CA PRO A 74 5.79 10.92 -7.29
C PRO A 74 6.37 11.12 -8.70
N PRO A 75 7.17 12.18 -8.93
CA PRO A 75 7.79 12.38 -10.24
C PRO A 75 8.71 11.20 -10.59
N ASP A 76 8.50 10.60 -11.77
CA ASP A 76 9.26 9.45 -12.29
C ASP A 76 10.79 9.66 -12.15
N VAL A 77 11.46 8.84 -11.32
CA VAL A 77 12.92 8.92 -11.25
C VAL A 77 13.52 8.44 -12.55
N ARG A 78 14.18 9.38 -13.24
CA ARG A 78 14.99 9.06 -14.40
C ARG A 78 16.09 8.08 -14.00
N ALA A 79 16.25 7.04 -14.81
CA ALA A 79 17.34 6.09 -14.65
C ALA A 79 18.70 6.82 -14.69
N ARG A 80 19.60 6.47 -13.76
CA ARG A 80 20.98 6.91 -13.73
C ARG A 80 21.63 6.59 -15.07
N LYS A 81 22.35 7.60 -15.59
CA LYS A 81 23.08 7.49 -16.84
C LYS A 81 24.21 6.46 -16.69
N VAL A 82 24.23 5.47 -17.57
CA VAL A 82 25.36 4.54 -17.69
C VAL A 82 26.45 5.23 -18.51
N LYS A 83 27.64 5.37 -17.94
CA LYS A 83 28.81 5.99 -18.58
C LYS A 83 29.72 4.91 -19.17
N GLY A 84 30.49 5.28 -20.19
CA GLY A 84 31.53 4.38 -20.76
C GLY A 84 30.97 3.19 -21.53
N LEU A 85 29.79 3.33 -22.13
CA LEU A 85 29.30 2.35 -23.11
C LEU A 85 30.05 2.53 -24.43
N ASP A 86 30.47 1.42 -25.01
CA ASP A 86 31.16 1.38 -26.29
C ASP A 86 30.28 0.64 -27.33
N PRO A 87 29.69 1.34 -28.31
CA PRO A 87 28.88 0.71 -29.36
C PRO A 87 29.63 -0.34 -30.19
N ALA A 88 30.96 -0.26 -30.28
CA ALA A 88 31.79 -1.22 -31.00
C ALA A 88 32.34 -2.34 -30.09
N GLY A 89 32.13 -2.23 -28.78
CA GLY A 89 32.62 -3.19 -27.79
C GLY A 89 31.75 -4.43 -27.64
N ALA A 90 32.22 -5.40 -26.86
CA ALA A 90 31.47 -6.61 -26.59
C ALA A 90 30.18 -6.31 -25.81
N LEU A 91 29.09 -7.00 -26.17
CA LEU A 91 27.80 -6.86 -25.49
C LEU A 91 27.92 -7.14 -23.98
N ALA A 92 28.68 -8.17 -23.60
CA ALA A 92 28.91 -8.54 -22.20
C ALA A 92 29.54 -7.39 -21.39
N ASP A 93 30.55 -6.71 -21.94
CA ASP A 93 31.22 -5.61 -21.26
C ASP A 93 30.27 -4.41 -21.07
N ASN A 94 29.43 -4.11 -22.06
CA ASN A 94 28.40 -3.08 -21.93
C ASN A 94 27.31 -3.48 -20.93
N ALA A 95 26.86 -4.73 -20.99
CA ALA A 95 25.84 -5.27 -20.09
C ALA A 95 26.32 -5.25 -18.63
N GLU A 96 27.57 -5.61 -18.34
CA GLU A 96 28.15 -5.59 -17.00
C GLU A 96 28.07 -4.16 -16.41
N ARG A 97 28.46 -3.15 -17.21
CA ARG A 97 28.36 -1.73 -16.82
C ARG A 97 26.93 -1.32 -16.52
N ILE A 98 25.98 -1.75 -17.35
CA ILE A 98 24.55 -1.46 -17.14
C ILE A 98 24.08 -2.13 -15.85
N VAL A 99 24.34 -3.43 -15.67
CA VAL A 99 23.93 -4.19 -14.47
C VAL A 99 24.50 -3.55 -13.21
N ARG A 100 25.78 -3.18 -13.19
CA ARG A 100 26.41 -2.50 -12.05
C ARG A 100 25.68 -1.20 -11.68
N VAL A 101 25.37 -0.35 -12.67
CA VAL A 101 24.63 0.89 -12.42
C VAL A 101 23.22 0.63 -11.91
N ARG A 102 22.50 -0.35 -12.46
CA ARG A 102 21.14 -0.70 -12.01
C ARG A 102 21.12 -1.33 -10.63
N LEU A 103 22.14 -2.13 -10.31
CA LEU A 103 22.34 -2.71 -9.00
C LEU A 103 22.62 -1.62 -7.95
N ASP A 104 23.49 -0.66 -8.28
CA ASP A 104 23.77 0.51 -7.45
C ASP A 104 22.54 1.40 -7.23
N GLU A 105 21.70 1.58 -8.26
CA GLU A 105 20.43 2.26 -8.10
C GLU A 105 19.52 1.56 -7.10
N LEU A 106 19.27 0.27 -7.31
CA LEU A 106 18.39 -0.51 -6.44
C LEU A 106 18.86 -0.45 -4.97
N TRP A 107 20.15 -0.65 -4.73
CA TRP A 107 20.71 -0.61 -3.38
C TRP A 107 20.71 0.78 -2.75
N SER A 108 20.79 1.85 -3.54
CA SER A 108 20.83 3.20 -2.99
C SER A 108 19.53 3.65 -2.32
N PHE A 109 18.42 2.95 -2.56
CA PHE A 109 17.17 3.21 -1.85
C PHE A 109 17.17 2.63 -0.43
N VAL A 110 18.11 1.74 -0.10
CA VAL A 110 18.31 1.23 1.26
C VAL A 110 19.34 2.15 1.94
N PRO A 111 19.02 2.84 3.05
CA PRO A 111 18.09 2.46 4.13
C PRO A 111 16.70 3.10 4.08
N ALA A 112 16.47 4.09 3.22
CA ALA A 112 15.26 4.91 3.25
C ALA A 112 13.98 4.09 2.98
N ALA A 113 14.02 3.14 2.04
CA ALA A 113 12.91 2.23 1.76
C ALA A 113 12.55 1.28 2.92
N LEU A 114 13.49 1.04 3.85
CA LEU A 114 13.24 0.24 5.05
C LEU A 114 12.67 1.06 6.23
N ALA A 115 12.57 2.38 6.07
CA ALA A 115 11.97 3.25 7.08
C ALA A 115 10.44 3.07 7.10
N PRO A 116 9.80 3.20 8.27
CA PRO A 116 8.34 3.22 8.35
C PRO A 116 7.75 4.34 7.48
N GLY A 117 6.71 4.02 6.70
CA GLY A 117 5.98 5.01 5.90
C GLY A 117 6.68 5.51 4.62
N ALA A 118 7.76 4.87 4.15
CA ALA A 118 8.54 5.27 2.98
C ALA A 118 7.84 5.01 1.62
N ILE A 119 6.68 5.62 1.38
CA ILE A 119 5.85 5.38 0.17
C ILE A 119 6.63 5.70 -1.11
N GLY A 120 7.26 6.88 -1.17
CA GLY A 120 7.99 7.34 -2.36
C GLY A 120 9.18 6.44 -2.66
N GLU A 121 10.02 6.18 -1.64
CA GLU A 121 11.23 5.38 -1.79
C GLU A 121 10.93 3.93 -2.17
N LEU A 122 9.85 3.33 -1.64
CA LEU A 122 9.41 1.99 -2.02
C LEU A 122 8.95 1.95 -3.49
N HIS A 123 8.25 2.99 -3.96
CA HIS A 123 7.86 3.10 -5.37
C HIS A 123 9.07 3.22 -6.30
N GLU A 124 10.03 4.10 -5.97
CA GLU A 124 11.23 4.27 -6.79
C GLU A 124 12.12 3.03 -6.77
N MET A 125 12.24 2.37 -5.62
CA MET A 125 12.94 1.11 -5.48
C MET A 125 12.29 0.00 -6.34
N ARG A 126 10.96 -0.02 -6.44
CA ARG A 126 10.24 -0.95 -7.33
C ARG A 126 10.62 -0.73 -8.79
N ILE A 127 10.69 0.53 -9.22
CA ILE A 127 11.10 0.88 -10.58
C ILE A 127 12.55 0.44 -10.83
N ALA A 128 13.45 0.67 -9.87
CA ALA A 128 14.84 0.23 -9.98
C ALA A 128 14.98 -1.30 -10.04
N ALA A 129 14.22 -2.04 -9.22
CA ALA A 129 14.17 -3.50 -9.26
C ALA A 129 13.68 -4.02 -10.62
N LYS A 130 12.63 -3.42 -11.17
CA LYS A 130 12.12 -3.73 -12.51
C LYS A 130 13.19 -3.51 -13.59
N ARG A 131 13.89 -2.36 -13.54
CA ARG A 131 14.96 -2.05 -14.50
C ARG A 131 16.11 -3.04 -14.43
N LEU A 132 16.57 -3.40 -13.22
CA LEU A 132 17.62 -4.40 -13.04
C LEU A 132 17.17 -5.77 -13.56
N ARG A 133 15.97 -6.22 -13.19
CA ARG A 133 15.42 -7.50 -13.64
C ARG A 133 15.39 -7.61 -15.16
N TYR A 134 14.89 -6.59 -15.85
CA TYR A 134 14.79 -6.61 -17.32
C TYR A 134 16.16 -6.72 -17.99
N VAL A 135 17.17 -6.02 -17.48
CA VAL A 135 18.52 -6.14 -18.03
C VAL A 135 19.03 -7.57 -17.83
N LEU A 136 18.86 -8.13 -16.63
CA LEU A 136 19.28 -9.51 -16.34
C LEU A 136 18.54 -10.54 -17.21
N GLU A 137 17.21 -10.41 -17.37
CA GLU A 137 16.41 -11.31 -18.22
C GLU A 137 16.89 -11.30 -19.69
N VAL A 138 17.33 -10.16 -20.20
CA VAL A 138 17.83 -10.04 -21.59
C VAL A 138 19.26 -10.55 -21.75
N THR A 139 20.09 -10.43 -20.71
CA THR A 139 21.55 -10.63 -20.81
C THR A 139 22.05 -11.89 -20.13
N ALA A 140 21.22 -12.59 -19.34
CA ALA A 140 21.64 -13.77 -18.59
C ALA A 140 22.20 -14.86 -19.50
N ASP A 141 21.46 -15.31 -20.50
CA ASP A 141 21.88 -16.39 -21.41
C ASP A 141 23.07 -15.98 -22.29
N ALA A 142 23.05 -14.75 -22.78
CA ALA A 142 24.03 -14.27 -23.74
C ALA A 142 25.36 -13.83 -23.10
N CYS A 143 25.39 -13.50 -21.80
CA CYS A 143 26.53 -12.82 -21.19
C CYS A 143 26.99 -13.38 -19.82
N PHE A 144 26.10 -13.83 -18.94
CA PHE A 144 26.43 -13.98 -17.50
C PHE A 144 26.13 -15.37 -16.91
N GLY A 145 25.45 -16.22 -17.65
CA GLY A 145 25.17 -17.60 -17.25
C GLY A 145 24.14 -17.76 -16.12
N PRO A 146 24.10 -18.94 -15.47
CA PRO A 146 22.98 -19.37 -14.64
C PRO A 146 22.71 -18.50 -13.40
N PHE A 147 23.75 -17.88 -12.84
CA PHE A 147 23.56 -17.05 -11.64
C PHE A 147 22.76 -15.77 -11.94
N ALA A 148 22.90 -15.19 -13.14
CA ALA A 148 22.11 -14.03 -13.54
C ALA A 148 20.60 -14.33 -13.58
N HIS A 149 20.21 -15.54 -13.98
CA HIS A 149 18.81 -16.01 -13.89
C HIS A 149 18.33 -16.10 -12.44
N THR A 150 19.18 -16.64 -11.56
CA THR A 150 18.87 -16.72 -10.13
C THR A 150 18.70 -15.33 -9.54
N ALA A 151 19.56 -14.39 -9.90
CA ALA A 151 19.46 -13.01 -9.46
C ALA A 151 18.21 -12.32 -10.03
N ALA A 152 17.87 -12.51 -11.31
CA ALA A 152 16.66 -11.98 -11.91
C ALA A 152 15.40 -12.46 -11.17
N ARG A 153 15.34 -13.75 -10.80
CA ARG A 153 14.25 -14.31 -10.00
C ARG A 153 14.17 -13.69 -8.60
N ARG A 154 15.30 -13.51 -7.91
CA ARG A 154 15.34 -12.85 -6.59
C ARG A 154 14.91 -11.38 -6.66
N VAL A 155 15.36 -10.65 -7.67
CA VAL A 155 14.96 -9.25 -7.90
C VAL A 155 13.48 -9.16 -8.24
N ARG A 156 12.93 -10.16 -8.95
CA ARG A 156 11.48 -10.28 -9.19
C ARG A 156 10.70 -10.41 -7.89
N GLU A 157 11.14 -11.26 -6.96
CA GLU A 157 10.50 -11.41 -5.63
C GLU A 157 10.39 -10.06 -4.91
N VAL A 158 11.45 -9.25 -4.96
CA VAL A 158 11.45 -7.87 -4.42
C VAL A 158 10.46 -6.99 -5.17
N GLN A 159 10.52 -6.97 -6.50
CA GLN A 159 9.67 -6.12 -7.33
C GLN A 159 8.17 -6.45 -7.15
N ASP A 160 7.81 -7.73 -7.07
CA ASP A 160 6.44 -8.18 -6.92
C ASP A 160 5.89 -7.76 -5.54
N LEU A 161 6.68 -7.94 -4.48
CA LEU A 161 6.29 -7.53 -3.13
C LEU A 161 6.15 -6.01 -2.98
N LEU A 162 7.09 -5.23 -3.56
CA LEU A 162 6.98 -3.77 -3.63
C LEU A 162 5.76 -3.33 -4.46
N GLY A 163 5.36 -4.11 -5.46
CA GLY A 163 4.14 -3.89 -6.23
C GLY A 163 2.89 -3.96 -5.36
N GLU A 164 2.76 -5.01 -4.56
CA GLU A 164 1.61 -5.18 -3.67
C GLU A 164 1.53 -4.07 -2.59
N ILE A 165 2.69 -3.60 -2.10
CA ILE A 165 2.74 -2.46 -1.17
C ILE A 165 2.25 -1.19 -1.86
N HIS A 166 2.79 -0.91 -3.06
CA HIS A 166 2.40 0.26 -3.84
C HIS A 166 0.91 0.27 -4.17
N ASP A 167 0.33 -0.89 -4.50
CA ASP A 167 -1.11 -1.02 -4.75
C ASP A 167 -1.93 -0.60 -3.53
N CYS A 168 -1.48 -0.93 -2.31
CA CYS A 168 -2.13 -0.46 -1.09
C CYS A 168 -1.97 1.05 -0.91
N ASP A 169 -0.76 1.59 -1.15
CA ASP A 169 -0.46 3.01 -1.03
C ASP A 169 -1.25 3.87 -2.05
N VAL A 170 -1.62 3.31 -3.21
CA VAL A 170 -2.47 3.96 -4.22
C VAL A 170 -3.95 3.83 -3.89
N GLN A 171 -4.40 2.66 -3.40
CA GLN A 171 -5.80 2.39 -3.12
C GLN A 171 -6.30 3.13 -1.87
N LEU A 172 -5.51 3.15 -0.80
CA LEU A 172 -5.89 3.73 0.49
C LEU A 172 -6.41 5.17 0.38
N PRO A 173 -5.68 6.14 -0.23
CA PRO A 173 -6.17 7.52 -0.35
C PRO A 173 -7.43 7.65 -1.22
N ARG A 174 -7.65 6.73 -2.17
CA ARG A 174 -8.87 6.73 -3.00
C ARG A 174 -10.08 6.26 -2.19
N VAL A 175 -9.89 5.22 -1.36
CA VAL A 175 -10.92 4.74 -0.43
C VAL A 175 -11.26 5.82 0.60
N GLU A 176 -10.25 6.46 1.19
CA GLU A 176 -10.44 7.57 2.14
C GLU A 176 -11.21 8.74 1.52
N ALA A 177 -10.89 9.12 0.29
CA ALA A 177 -11.58 10.18 -0.43
C ALA A 177 -13.06 9.81 -0.70
N LEU A 178 -13.33 8.58 -1.12
CA LEU A 178 -14.69 8.11 -1.37
C LEU A 178 -15.51 8.02 -0.08
N VAL A 179 -14.91 7.57 1.02
CA VAL A 179 -15.56 7.59 2.35
C VAL A 179 -15.95 9.01 2.74
N ALA A 180 -15.06 9.98 2.52
CA ALA A 180 -15.35 11.39 2.83
C ALA A 180 -16.52 11.92 1.98
N GLU A 181 -16.50 11.67 0.66
CA GLU A 181 -17.56 12.09 -0.27
C GLU A 181 -18.93 11.54 0.13
N LEU A 182 -19.01 10.23 0.41
CA LEU A 182 -20.27 9.58 0.78
C LEU A 182 -20.79 10.05 2.14
N ARG A 183 -19.89 10.31 3.10
CA ARG A 183 -20.27 10.86 4.41
C ARG A 183 -20.77 12.28 4.31
N ASP A 184 -20.16 13.10 3.45
CA ASP A 184 -20.61 14.47 3.19
C ASP A 184 -21.98 14.46 2.50
N ALA A 185 -22.21 13.55 1.55
CA ALA A 185 -23.52 13.37 0.91
C ALA A 185 -24.61 12.98 1.91
N ASP A 186 -24.34 11.99 2.78
CA ASP A 186 -25.26 11.59 3.87
C ASP A 186 -25.49 12.72 4.89
N ALA A 187 -24.48 13.56 5.16
CA ALA A 187 -24.63 14.73 6.02
C ALA A 187 -25.51 15.82 5.38
N GLN A 188 -25.41 16.02 4.06
CA GLN A 188 -26.33 16.91 3.35
C GLN A 188 -27.76 16.37 3.35
N GLU A 189 -27.93 15.06 3.18
CA GLU A 189 -29.24 14.42 3.26
C GLU A 189 -29.90 14.62 4.63
N LEU A 190 -29.13 14.58 5.73
CA LEU A 190 -29.64 14.91 7.07
C LEU A 190 -30.21 16.34 7.14
N LEU A 191 -29.52 17.31 6.57
CA LEU A 191 -29.98 18.71 6.53
C LEU A 191 -31.24 18.86 5.67
N ILE A 192 -31.33 18.13 4.56
CA ILE A 192 -32.50 18.09 3.69
C ILE A 192 -33.71 17.52 4.46
N ARG A 193 -33.54 16.38 5.13
CA ARG A 193 -34.59 15.73 5.94
C ARG A 193 -35.08 16.60 7.09
N ALA A 194 -34.18 17.35 7.71
CA ALA A 194 -34.52 18.29 8.79
C ALA A 194 -35.40 19.45 8.33
N ALA A 195 -35.44 19.76 7.01
CA ALA A 195 -36.34 20.74 6.41
C ALA A 195 -36.36 22.13 7.12
N GLY A 196 -35.20 22.57 7.62
CA GLY A 196 -35.06 23.85 8.32
C GLY A 196 -35.52 23.84 9.78
N ALA A 197 -35.68 22.66 10.39
CA ALA A 197 -35.87 22.53 11.84
C ALA A 197 -34.74 23.25 12.60
N PRO A 198 -35.03 23.83 13.77
CA PRO A 198 -34.03 24.53 14.57
C PRO A 198 -32.93 23.60 15.12
N ASP A 199 -33.15 22.29 15.10
CA ASP A 199 -32.21 21.26 15.52
C ASP A 199 -32.43 19.96 14.72
N LEU A 200 -31.44 19.06 14.74
CA LEU A 200 -31.49 17.76 14.08
C LEU A 200 -32.10 16.69 15.00
N ASP A 201 -33.19 16.05 14.55
CA ASP A 201 -33.67 14.81 15.18
C ASP A 201 -32.74 13.64 14.78
N PRO A 202 -32.13 12.91 15.74
CA PRO A 202 -31.32 11.72 15.46
C PRO A 202 -32.04 10.64 14.64
N ALA A 203 -33.38 10.59 14.66
CA ALA A 203 -34.16 9.68 13.84
C ALA A 203 -33.94 9.90 12.33
N HIS A 204 -33.56 11.10 11.89
CA HIS A 204 -33.25 11.38 10.48
C HIS A 204 -32.02 10.62 9.97
N ALA A 205 -31.13 10.17 10.87
CA ALA A 205 -29.95 9.37 10.52
C ALA A 205 -30.25 7.89 10.29
N ALA A 206 -31.49 7.45 10.54
CA ALA A 206 -31.92 6.12 10.13
C ALA A 206 -31.92 6.03 8.59
N GLU A 207 -31.36 4.94 8.07
CA GLU A 207 -31.45 4.60 6.64
C GLU A 207 -30.98 5.73 5.71
N LEU A 208 -29.81 6.30 6.01
CA LEU A 208 -29.17 7.24 5.09
C LEU A 208 -28.74 6.51 3.81
N PRO A 209 -28.84 7.15 2.63
CA PRO A 209 -28.64 6.50 1.33
C PRO A 209 -27.31 5.77 1.20
N HIS A 210 -26.23 6.34 1.73
CA HIS A 210 -24.88 5.80 1.57
C HIS A 210 -24.32 5.14 2.84
N ALA A 211 -25.15 4.99 3.88
CA ALA A 211 -24.73 4.55 5.21
C ALA A 211 -24.06 3.17 5.21
N GLN A 212 -24.53 2.27 4.34
CA GLN A 212 -23.95 0.94 4.20
C GLN A 212 -22.63 0.98 3.43
N GLU A 213 -22.55 1.83 2.40
CA GLU A 213 -21.41 1.94 1.49
C GLU A 213 -20.17 2.46 2.22
N TRP A 214 -20.25 3.62 2.88
CA TRP A 214 -19.08 4.17 3.57
C TRP A 214 -18.68 3.33 4.79
N ARG A 215 -19.60 2.57 5.43
CA ARG A 215 -19.23 1.59 6.46
C ARG A 215 -18.45 0.41 5.90
N GLY A 216 -18.85 -0.11 4.74
CA GLY A 216 -18.09 -1.16 4.04
C GLY A 216 -16.70 -0.68 3.63
N LEU A 217 -16.61 0.57 3.14
CA LEU A 217 -15.33 1.18 2.78
C LEU A 217 -14.41 1.42 3.97
N LEU A 218 -14.93 1.72 5.16
CA LEU A 218 -14.11 1.79 6.39
C LEU A 218 -13.48 0.43 6.74
N ALA A 219 -14.20 -0.68 6.49
CA ALA A 219 -13.62 -2.01 6.67
C ALA A 219 -12.51 -2.29 5.64
N LEU A 220 -12.70 -1.86 4.40
CA LEU A 220 -11.67 -1.95 3.36
C LEU A 220 -10.45 -1.07 3.69
N GLU A 221 -10.65 0.15 4.19
CA GLU A 221 -9.58 1.03 4.65
C GLU A 221 -8.72 0.35 5.73
N ALA A 222 -9.37 -0.22 6.75
CA ALA A 222 -8.68 -0.95 7.82
C ALA A 222 -7.89 -2.15 7.28
N TYR A 223 -8.49 -2.90 6.34
CA TYR A 223 -7.81 -4.00 5.65
C TYR A 223 -6.58 -3.54 4.88
N LEU A 224 -6.69 -2.47 4.08
CA LEU A 224 -5.58 -1.96 3.26
C LEU A 224 -4.41 -1.50 4.14
N ARG A 225 -4.69 -0.80 5.25
CA ARG A 225 -3.66 -0.39 6.22
C ARG A 225 -2.93 -1.61 6.80
N ALA A 226 -3.67 -2.58 7.32
CA ALA A 226 -3.10 -3.79 7.91
C ALA A 226 -2.31 -4.63 6.89
N ARG A 227 -2.84 -4.76 5.67
CA ARG A 227 -2.17 -5.48 4.58
C ARG A 227 -0.86 -4.80 4.20
N ARG A 228 -0.86 -3.47 4.06
CA ARG A 228 0.32 -2.68 3.72
C ARG A 228 1.43 -2.87 4.74
N ASP A 229 1.11 -2.85 6.03
CA ASP A 229 2.08 -3.03 7.11
C ASP A 229 2.64 -4.47 7.13
N LEU A 230 1.79 -5.48 6.97
CA LEU A 230 2.21 -6.87 6.84
C LEU A 230 3.18 -7.08 5.66
N LEU A 231 2.88 -6.47 4.50
CA LEU A 231 3.74 -6.58 3.33
C LEU A 231 5.07 -5.85 3.52
N ALA A 232 5.08 -4.71 4.22
CA ALA A 232 6.31 -3.98 4.56
C ALA A 232 7.23 -4.79 5.49
N GLU A 233 6.66 -5.53 6.46
CA GLU A 233 7.42 -6.47 7.30
C GLU A 233 8.02 -7.60 6.46
N ARG A 234 7.21 -8.23 5.60
CA ARG A 234 7.71 -9.27 4.67
C ARG A 234 8.81 -8.76 3.75
N PHE A 235 8.73 -7.50 3.32
CA PHE A 235 9.76 -6.89 2.49
C PHE A 235 11.06 -6.72 3.26
N ARG A 236 10.99 -6.28 4.52
CA ARG A 236 12.15 -6.20 5.39
C ARG A 236 12.83 -7.56 5.55
N ASP A 237 12.06 -8.61 5.80
CA ASP A 237 12.59 -9.97 5.96
C ASP A 237 13.25 -10.46 4.66
N LEU A 238 12.55 -10.31 3.52
CA LEU A 238 13.09 -10.66 2.21
C LEU A 238 14.40 -9.91 1.92
N TRP A 239 14.46 -8.62 2.23
CA TRP A 239 15.67 -7.83 1.99
C TRP A 239 16.85 -8.32 2.84
N LEU A 240 16.62 -8.59 4.12
CA LEU A 240 17.64 -9.14 5.02
C LEU A 240 18.16 -10.51 4.55
N ASP A 241 17.27 -11.34 3.99
CA ASP A 241 17.63 -12.62 3.39
C ASP A 241 18.55 -12.43 2.18
N LEU A 242 18.25 -11.47 1.30
CA LEU A 242 19.08 -11.17 0.13
C LEU A 242 20.47 -10.64 0.52
N GLU A 243 20.56 -9.80 1.55
CA GLU A 243 21.83 -9.32 2.08
C GLU A 243 22.66 -10.46 2.66
N ARG A 244 22.03 -11.34 3.44
CA ARG A 244 22.67 -12.52 4.02
C ARG A 244 23.13 -13.53 2.97
N ASP A 245 22.34 -13.72 1.91
CA ASP A 245 22.68 -14.57 0.77
C ASP A 245 23.83 -13.98 -0.08
N GLY A 246 24.22 -12.72 0.18
CA GLY A 246 25.26 -12.01 -0.54
C GLY A 246 24.90 -11.72 -1.99
N LEU A 247 23.60 -11.54 -2.31
CA LEU A 247 23.10 -11.41 -3.68
C LEU A 247 23.92 -10.40 -4.51
N ARG A 248 24.17 -9.23 -3.92
CA ARG A 248 24.92 -8.15 -4.57
C ARG A 248 26.33 -8.58 -4.98
N ALA A 249 27.13 -9.04 -4.03
CA ALA A 249 28.52 -9.42 -4.27
C ALA A 249 28.60 -10.59 -5.27
N ARG A 250 27.69 -11.56 -5.16
CA ARG A 250 27.62 -12.70 -6.07
C ARG A 250 27.23 -12.28 -7.49
N LEU A 251 26.34 -11.30 -7.65
CA LEU A 251 25.96 -10.80 -8.96
C LEU A 251 27.08 -9.96 -9.58
N GLU A 252 27.75 -9.11 -8.79
CA GLU A 252 28.93 -8.37 -9.23
C GLU A 252 30.04 -9.33 -9.69
N PHE A 253 30.25 -10.42 -8.96
CA PHE A 253 31.19 -11.48 -9.35
C PHE A 253 30.77 -12.19 -10.64
N ALA A 254 29.53 -12.69 -10.71
CA ALA A 254 29.01 -13.44 -11.87
C ALA A 254 28.94 -12.60 -13.16
N THR A 255 28.83 -11.27 -13.04
CA THR A 255 28.82 -10.37 -14.20
C THR A 255 30.23 -9.95 -14.63
N GLY A 256 31.21 -10.03 -13.72
CA GLY A 256 32.63 -9.78 -14.01
C GLY A 256 33.39 -11.03 -14.47
N GLU A 257 32.97 -12.23 -14.07
CA GLU A 257 33.50 -13.48 -14.60
C GLU A 257 32.82 -13.83 -15.92
N ARG A 258 33.61 -13.93 -16.99
CA ARG A 258 33.12 -14.36 -18.30
C ARG A 258 32.92 -15.88 -18.28
N PRO A 259 31.75 -16.42 -18.65
CA PRO A 259 31.68 -17.85 -18.95
C PRO A 259 32.57 -18.13 -20.17
N SER A 260 33.50 -19.09 -20.06
CA SER A 260 34.23 -19.58 -21.22
C SER A 260 33.23 -20.18 -22.21
N HIS A 261 33.33 -19.80 -23.49
CA HIS A 261 32.41 -20.18 -24.57
C HIS A 261 32.16 -21.70 -24.74
N GLU A 262 32.90 -22.56 -24.05
CA GLU A 262 32.79 -24.03 -24.10
C GLU A 262 31.59 -24.59 -23.29
N GLU A 263 31.10 -23.88 -22.26
CA GLU A 263 30.06 -24.43 -21.37
C GLU A 263 28.62 -24.23 -21.87
N VAL A 264 28.39 -23.26 -22.77
CA VAL A 264 27.04 -22.90 -23.25
C VAL A 264 26.53 -23.84 -24.36
N GLN A 265 27.41 -24.62 -25.00
CA GLN A 265 27.01 -25.55 -26.07
C GLN A 265 26.66 -26.97 -25.57
N SER A 266 26.73 -27.22 -24.26
CA SER A 266 26.58 -28.56 -23.67
C SER A 266 25.36 -28.74 -22.76
N ALA A 267 24.45 -27.76 -22.68
CA ALA A 267 23.22 -27.80 -21.87
C ALA A 267 21.97 -27.54 -22.73
#